data_AF-A0A1X2G2N6-F1
#
_entry.id   AF-A0A1X2G2N6-F1
#
_cell.length_a   1.000
_cell.length_b   1.000
_cell.length_c   1.000
_cell.angle_alpha   90.00
_cell.angle_beta   90.00
_cell.angle_gamma   90.00
#
_symmetry.space_group_name_H-M   'P 1'
#
loop_
_entity.id
_entity.type
_entity.pdbx_description
1 polymer ?
#
loop_
_entity_poly.entity_id
_entity_poly.type
_entity_poly.pdbx_seq_one_letter_code
_entity_poly.pdbx_strand_id
1 'polypeptide(L)'
;MYRLFGSPEDTRQDEVLESRIAALNLLDLNLGHLGVAVGDADIPAIDDMVRSAGEQFMGLNTFTTAKDKLDSLVRTHQIIVDAIESFAVNEKDVTHDGQVDVAQEMQQAMTTATAQEEEAASHHHKDHSAIKDTKDMARLGTASADVLLPLLIYTIVKTNPTNFISNLRFTHRFRHPAQLTGLASYCITNISAAVTFLESTNLVGLGLSVDKVHR
;
A
#
# COMPACT_ATOMS: atom_id res chain seq x y z
N MET A 1 -23.25 4.53 -28.73
CA MET A 1 -23.08 3.40 -27.79
C MET A 1 -23.43 3.92 -26.41
N TYR A 2 -24.61 3.58 -25.88
CA TYR A 2 -25.15 4.22 -24.67
C TYR A 2 -24.45 3.71 -23.40
N ARG A 3 -23.79 4.61 -22.66
CA ARG A 3 -23.27 4.40 -21.29
C ARG A 3 -24.46 4.10 -20.36
N LEU A 4 -24.65 2.85 -19.97
CA LEU A 4 -25.87 2.43 -19.27
C LEU A 4 -25.85 2.62 -17.73
N PHE A 5 -24.74 3.06 -17.12
CA PHE A 5 -24.56 2.85 -15.67
C PHE A 5 -23.99 4.02 -14.84
N GLY A 6 -23.80 5.21 -15.41
CA GLY A 6 -23.31 6.39 -14.66
C GLY A 6 -24.21 7.61 -14.88
N SER A 7 -24.46 8.38 -13.82
CA SER A 7 -25.05 9.71 -13.95
C SER A 7 -24.07 10.65 -14.69
N PRO A 8 -24.55 11.78 -15.26
CA PRO A 8 -23.66 12.76 -15.87
C PRO A 8 -22.56 13.25 -14.92
N GLU A 9 -22.84 13.32 -13.61
CA GLU A 9 -21.83 13.68 -12.61
C GLU A 9 -20.80 12.56 -12.40
N ASP A 10 -21.23 11.30 -12.37
CA ASP A 10 -20.29 10.17 -12.24
C ASP A 10 -19.30 10.15 -13.42
N THR A 11 -19.80 10.40 -14.63
CA THR A 11 -18.96 10.53 -15.84
C THR A 11 -17.92 11.64 -15.68
N ARG A 12 -18.35 12.82 -15.22
CA ARG A 12 -17.46 13.97 -15.04
C ARG A 12 -16.39 13.67 -14.00
N GLN A 13 -16.75 12.95 -12.93
CA GLN A 13 -15.80 12.54 -11.90
C GLN A 13 -14.83 11.47 -12.39
N ASP A 14 -15.28 10.53 -13.21
CA ASP A 14 -14.39 9.56 -13.86
C ASP A 14 -13.32 10.25 -14.71
N GLU A 15 -13.72 11.23 -15.54
CA GLU A 15 -12.78 12.01 -16.37
C GLU A 15 -11.77 12.80 -15.51
N VAL A 16 -12.23 13.38 -14.40
CA VAL A 16 -11.35 14.09 -13.45
C VAL A 16 -10.38 13.12 -12.77
N LEU A 17 -10.85 11.96 -12.32
CA LEU A 17 -10.02 10.94 -11.69
C LEU A 17 -8.95 10.42 -12.66
N GLU A 18 -9.33 10.11 -13.90
CA GLU A 18 -8.43 9.65 -14.94
C GLU A 18 -7.34 10.70 -15.23
N SER A 19 -7.73 11.97 -15.39
CA SER A 19 -6.78 13.07 -15.59
C SER A 19 -5.82 13.24 -14.40
N ARG A 20 -6.29 13.05 -13.16
CA ARG A 20 -5.45 13.12 -11.96
C ARG A 20 -4.48 11.95 -11.87
N ILE A 21 -4.92 10.74 -12.16
CA ILE A 21 -4.07 9.55 -12.19
C ILE A 21 -2.99 9.70 -13.27
N ALA A 22 -3.33 10.21 -14.45
CA ALA A 22 -2.36 10.49 -15.51
C ALA A 22 -1.29 11.48 -15.04
N ALA A 23 -1.66 12.55 -14.34
CA ALA A 23 -0.71 13.50 -13.77
C ALA A 23 0.20 12.86 -12.70
N LEU A 24 -0.35 12.00 -11.83
CA LEU A 24 0.43 11.25 -10.83
C LEU A 24 1.44 10.29 -11.48
N ASN A 25 1.06 9.64 -12.59
CA ASN A 25 1.96 8.78 -13.35
C ASN A 25 3.07 9.58 -14.05
N LEU A 26 2.79 10.79 -14.55
CA LEU A 26 3.81 11.68 -15.12
C LEU A 26 4.84 12.15 -14.08
N LEU A 27 4.44 12.22 -12.82
CA LEU A 27 5.32 12.56 -11.69
C LEU A 27 5.99 11.35 -11.05
N ASP A 28 5.84 10.17 -11.65
CA ASP A 28 6.37 8.89 -11.17
C ASP A 28 6.05 8.62 -9.69
N LEU A 29 4.75 8.69 -9.34
CA LEU A 29 4.27 8.24 -8.04
C LEU A 29 4.75 6.78 -7.80
N ASN A 30 5.34 6.57 -6.63
CA ASN A 30 5.86 5.29 -6.17
C ASN A 30 5.43 5.05 -4.72
N LEU A 31 5.63 3.83 -4.23
CA LEU A 31 5.23 3.43 -2.88
C LEU A 31 5.98 4.19 -1.78
N GLY A 32 7.19 4.66 -2.04
CA GLY A 32 7.92 5.53 -1.11
C GLY A 32 7.22 6.87 -0.87
N HIS A 33 6.63 7.47 -1.90
CA HIS A 33 5.80 8.68 -1.75
C HIS A 33 4.53 8.43 -0.92
N LEU A 34 4.08 7.18 -0.85
CA LEU A 34 2.90 6.75 -0.07
C LEU A 34 3.28 6.23 1.33
N GLY A 35 4.53 6.38 1.75
CA GLY A 35 4.97 5.97 3.10
C GLY A 35 5.37 4.50 3.22
N VAL A 36 5.54 3.79 2.11
CA VAL A 36 5.87 2.35 2.10
C VAL A 36 7.28 2.13 1.58
N ALA A 37 8.10 1.50 2.41
CA ALA A 37 9.44 1.08 2.03
C ALA A 37 9.37 -0.28 1.27
N VAL A 38 9.94 -0.30 0.07
CA VAL A 38 9.96 -1.45 -0.83
C VAL A 38 11.42 -1.83 -1.11
N GLY A 39 11.78 -3.09 -0.91
CA GLY A 39 13.09 -3.60 -1.33
C GLY A 39 13.11 -3.93 -2.82
N ASP A 40 14.29 -3.88 -3.46
CA ASP A 40 14.42 -4.21 -4.89
C ASP A 40 13.94 -5.64 -5.23
N ALA A 41 14.04 -6.56 -4.26
CA ALA A 41 13.56 -7.93 -4.38
C ALA A 41 12.03 -8.06 -4.43
N ASP A 42 11.29 -7.07 -3.89
CA ASP A 42 9.83 -7.10 -3.80
C ASP A 42 9.17 -6.52 -5.07
N ILE A 43 9.91 -5.74 -5.86
CA ILE A 43 9.40 -5.05 -7.06
C ILE A 43 8.71 -6.00 -8.05
N PRO A 44 9.29 -7.16 -8.43
CA PRO A 44 8.63 -8.08 -9.37
C PRO A 44 7.29 -8.61 -8.85
N ALA A 45 7.22 -8.92 -7.55
CA ALA A 45 5.98 -9.40 -6.93
C ALA A 45 4.92 -8.30 -6.84
N ILE A 46 5.34 -7.05 -6.60
CA ILE A 46 4.43 -5.88 -6.65
C ILE A 46 3.91 -5.68 -8.06
N ASP A 47 4.75 -5.76 -9.10
CA ASP A 47 4.32 -5.60 -10.48
C ASP A 47 3.34 -6.71 -10.92
N ASP A 48 3.59 -7.95 -10.49
CA ASP A 48 2.69 -9.07 -10.74
C ASP A 48 1.34 -8.90 -10.02
N MET A 49 1.37 -8.38 -8.79
CA MET A 49 0.17 -8.01 -8.02
C MET A 49 -0.62 -6.90 -8.71
N VAL A 50 0.05 -5.82 -9.14
CA VAL A 50 -0.57 -4.70 -9.85
C VAL A 50 -1.20 -5.16 -11.16
N ARG A 51 -0.52 -6.02 -11.92
CA ARG A 51 -1.07 -6.59 -13.16
C ARG A 51 -2.34 -7.39 -12.88
N SER A 52 -2.31 -8.29 -11.90
CA SER A 52 -3.43 -9.16 -11.55
C SER A 52 -4.65 -8.37 -11.04
N ALA A 53 -4.41 -7.36 -10.19
CA ALA A 53 -5.44 -6.45 -9.72
C ALA A 53 -5.97 -5.54 -10.84
N GLY A 54 -5.10 -5.10 -11.75
CA GLY A 54 -5.46 -4.29 -12.91
C GLY A 54 -6.44 -5.00 -13.83
N GLU A 55 -6.28 -6.30 -14.05
CA GLU A 55 -7.25 -7.10 -14.82
C GLU A 55 -8.64 -7.09 -14.18
N GLN A 56 -8.73 -7.17 -12.85
CA GLN A 56 -10.00 -7.10 -12.13
C GLN A 56 -10.66 -5.73 -12.27
N PHE A 57 -9.87 -4.65 -12.16
CA PHE A 57 -10.37 -3.29 -12.36
C PHE A 57 -10.82 -3.02 -13.80
N MET A 58 -10.06 -3.47 -14.81
CA MET A 58 -10.47 -3.37 -16.21
C MET A 58 -11.76 -4.16 -16.46
N GLY A 59 -11.87 -5.33 -15.84
CA GLY A 59 -13.05 -6.21 -15.91
C GLY A 59 -14.33 -5.55 -15.41
N LEU A 60 -14.25 -4.55 -14.53
CA LEU A 60 -15.44 -3.84 -14.00
C LEU A 60 -16.34 -3.31 -15.11
N ASN A 61 -15.77 -2.81 -16.20
CA ASN A 61 -16.52 -2.27 -17.35
C ASN A 61 -17.28 -3.34 -18.14
N THR A 62 -16.90 -4.61 -18.02
CA THR A 62 -17.52 -5.72 -18.73
C THR A 62 -18.72 -6.30 -17.98
N PHE A 63 -18.73 -6.18 -16.65
CA PHE A 63 -19.81 -6.71 -15.82
C PHE A 63 -21.05 -5.82 -15.86
N THR A 64 -22.22 -6.44 -15.94
CA THR A 64 -23.52 -5.75 -15.93
C THR A 64 -24.20 -5.78 -14.56
N THR A 65 -23.86 -6.74 -13.70
CA THR A 65 -24.48 -6.89 -12.39
C THR A 65 -23.62 -6.27 -11.28
N ALA A 66 -24.29 -5.73 -10.24
CA ALA A 66 -23.60 -5.22 -9.06
C ALA A 66 -22.91 -6.32 -8.24
N LYS A 67 -23.37 -7.58 -8.39
CA LYS A 67 -22.72 -8.74 -7.76
C LYS A 67 -21.34 -8.96 -8.36
N ASP A 68 -21.26 -9.08 -9.68
CA ASP A 68 -20.01 -9.46 -10.35
C ASP A 68 -18.97 -8.33 -10.23
N LYS A 69 -19.41 -7.06 -10.28
CA LYS A 69 -18.55 -5.92 -9.95
C LYS A 69 -18.02 -6.00 -8.52
N LEU A 70 -18.88 -6.28 -7.54
CA LEU A 70 -18.45 -6.45 -6.14
C LEU A 70 -17.44 -7.59 -6.00
N ASP A 71 -17.71 -8.74 -6.61
CA ASP A 71 -16.82 -9.90 -6.56
C ASP A 71 -15.44 -9.56 -7.14
N SER A 72 -15.39 -8.77 -8.23
CA SER A 72 -14.13 -8.27 -8.81
C SER A 72 -13.38 -7.31 -7.86
N LEU A 73 -14.10 -6.41 -7.18
CA LEU A 73 -13.52 -5.52 -6.17
C LEU A 73 -12.95 -6.32 -4.99
N VAL A 74 -13.71 -7.30 -4.49
CA VAL A 74 -13.27 -8.19 -3.40
C VAL A 74 -12.05 -9.00 -3.83
N ARG A 75 -12.03 -9.50 -5.07
CA ARG A 75 -10.88 -10.23 -5.63
C ARG A 75 -9.64 -9.35 -5.74
N THR A 76 -9.79 -8.09 -6.14
CA THR A 76 -8.69 -7.12 -6.15
C THR A 76 -8.11 -6.94 -4.75
N HIS A 77 -8.98 -6.81 -3.75
CA HIS A 77 -8.55 -6.69 -2.36
C HIS A 77 -7.80 -7.93 -1.88
N GLN A 78 -8.29 -9.13 -2.20
CA GLN A 78 -7.60 -10.39 -1.87
C GLN A 78 -6.20 -10.47 -2.52
N ILE A 79 -6.08 -10.14 -3.82
CA ILE A 79 -4.79 -10.12 -4.53
C ILE A 79 -3.76 -9.25 -3.81
N ILE A 80 -4.18 -8.08 -3.33
CA ILE A 80 -3.29 -7.15 -2.60
C ILE A 80 -2.94 -7.71 -1.22
N VAL A 81 -3.90 -8.26 -0.49
CA VAL A 81 -3.67 -8.86 0.83
C VAL A 81 -2.73 -10.07 0.72
N ASP A 82 -2.96 -10.96 -0.25
CA ASP A 82 -2.11 -12.12 -0.50
C ASP A 82 -0.66 -11.70 -0.80
N ALA A 83 -0.48 -10.60 -1.54
CA ALA A 83 0.85 -10.04 -1.78
C ALA A 83 1.51 -9.54 -0.48
N ILE A 84 0.78 -8.77 0.34
CA ILE A 84 1.26 -8.31 1.66
C ILE A 84 1.67 -9.49 2.54
N GLU A 85 0.85 -10.54 2.57
CA GLU A 85 1.14 -11.74 3.35
C GLU A 85 2.38 -12.48 2.83
N SER A 86 2.57 -12.55 1.51
CA SER A 86 3.78 -13.13 0.91
C SER A 86 5.04 -12.39 1.33
N PHE A 87 5.01 -11.05 1.43
CA PHE A 87 6.16 -10.27 1.87
C PHE A 87 6.46 -10.48 3.36
N ALA A 88 5.43 -10.63 4.19
CA ALA A 88 5.58 -10.91 5.62
C ALA A 88 6.18 -12.29 5.92
N VAL A 89 5.98 -13.28 5.03
CA VAL A 89 6.59 -14.61 5.17
C VAL A 89 8.09 -14.57 4.84
N ASN A 90 8.48 -13.82 3.81
CA ASN A 90 9.88 -13.70 3.40
C ASN A 90 10.79 -13.09 4.49
N GLU A 91 10.27 -12.18 5.32
CA GLU A 91 11.03 -11.66 6.48
C GLU A 91 11.23 -12.70 7.60
N LYS A 92 10.31 -13.66 7.75
CA LYS A 92 10.39 -14.67 8.83
C LYS A 92 11.38 -15.78 8.51
N ASP A 93 11.53 -16.15 7.24
CA ASP A 93 12.40 -17.25 6.82
C ASP A 93 13.90 -16.93 6.95
N VAL A 94 14.28 -15.65 6.95
CA VAL A 94 15.68 -15.22 7.12
C VAL A 94 16.16 -15.32 8.59
N THR A 95 15.26 -15.53 9.56
CA THR A 95 15.62 -15.51 10.99
C THR A 95 15.66 -16.86 11.69
N HIS A 96 15.48 -18.00 10.99
CA HIS A 96 15.37 -19.29 11.68
C HIS A 96 16.15 -20.46 11.07
N ASP A 97 17.45 -20.29 10.79
CA ASP A 97 18.32 -21.46 10.52
C ASP A 97 19.73 -21.39 11.13
N GLY A 98 19.88 -20.64 12.23
CA GLY A 98 21.15 -20.42 12.92
C GLY A 98 21.29 -21.04 14.31
N GLN A 99 20.43 -21.98 14.73
CA GLN A 99 20.62 -22.70 16.01
C GLN A 99 21.53 -23.91 15.82
N VAL A 100 22.79 -23.64 15.44
CA VAL A 100 23.90 -24.55 15.73
C VAL A 100 24.21 -24.44 17.23
N ASP A 101 23.70 -25.42 17.98
CA ASP A 101 24.47 -26.20 18.94
C ASP A 101 25.58 -25.45 19.72
N VAL A 102 25.20 -24.58 20.66
CA VAL A 102 26.10 -24.12 21.74
C VAL A 102 25.34 -24.10 23.08
N ALA A 103 24.69 -25.22 23.40
CA ALA A 103 24.11 -25.46 24.73
C ALA A 103 25.08 -26.20 25.68
N GLN A 104 26.35 -26.33 25.31
CA GLN A 104 27.35 -27.04 26.09
C GLN A 104 28.68 -26.29 25.97
N GLU A 105 28.96 -25.38 26.93
CA GLU A 105 30.32 -24.93 27.34
C GLU A 105 30.35 -23.63 28.19
N MET A 106 29.23 -23.13 28.72
CA MET A 106 29.26 -21.91 29.56
C MET A 106 28.66 -22.05 30.97
N GLN A 107 28.83 -23.22 31.58
CA GLN A 107 28.68 -23.42 33.03
C GLN A 107 30.02 -23.80 33.66
N GLN A 108 31.00 -22.88 33.61
CA GLN A 108 32.21 -22.94 34.44
C GLN A 108 32.95 -21.60 34.43
N ALA A 109 32.41 -20.59 35.13
CA ALA A 109 33.17 -19.46 35.68
C ALA A 109 32.24 -18.56 36.52
N MET A 110 31.71 -19.10 37.62
CA MET A 110 31.06 -18.31 38.65
C MET A 110 31.89 -18.41 39.92
N THR A 111 32.96 -17.61 40.00
CA THR A 111 33.65 -17.31 41.25
C THR A 111 34.50 -16.04 41.10
N THR A 112 34.22 -15.07 42.00
CA THR A 112 35.15 -14.07 42.59
C THR A 112 35.02 -12.60 42.14
N ALA A 113 34.32 -11.85 42.99
CA ALA A 113 34.70 -10.55 43.57
C ALA A 113 34.52 -9.21 42.78
N THR A 114 33.52 -8.44 43.25
CA THR A 114 33.59 -7.05 43.77
C THR A 114 34.57 -6.04 43.17
N ALA A 115 34.06 -4.88 42.70
CA ALA A 115 34.31 -3.55 43.28
C ALA A 115 33.63 -2.43 42.46
N GLN A 116 33.32 -1.34 43.15
CA GLN A 116 32.63 -0.12 42.74
C GLN A 116 33.53 0.81 41.89
N GLU A 117 32.94 1.72 41.09
CA GLU A 117 33.29 3.15 41.06
C GLU A 117 32.38 3.98 40.13
N GLU A 118 32.39 5.29 40.39
CA GLU A 118 31.37 6.31 40.18
C GLU A 118 31.79 7.35 39.09
N GLU A 119 30.79 7.96 38.45
CA GLU A 119 30.69 9.37 38.02
C GLU A 119 31.50 10.03 36.86
N ALA A 120 30.76 10.90 36.16
CA ALA A 120 31.12 12.22 35.60
C ALA A 120 31.41 12.42 34.08
N ALA A 121 30.38 13.00 33.45
CA ALA A 121 30.25 13.90 32.29
C ALA A 121 31.50 14.50 31.56
N SER A 122 31.40 14.65 30.22
CA SER A 122 31.82 15.87 29.48
C SER A 122 31.36 15.86 27.98
N HIS A 123 31.39 17.04 27.36
CA HIS A 123 30.57 17.59 26.25
C HIS A 123 31.31 17.76 24.88
N HIS A 124 30.52 18.09 23.83
CA HIS A 124 30.81 18.81 22.54
C HIS A 124 31.26 17.96 21.31
N HIS A 125 30.85 18.15 20.04
CA HIS A 125 29.99 19.11 19.30
C HIS A 125 29.77 18.65 17.84
N LYS A 126 28.63 19.03 17.22
CA LYS A 126 28.28 19.09 15.76
C LYS A 126 28.30 17.77 14.96
N ASP A 127 27.27 17.39 14.18
CA ASP A 127 26.53 18.19 13.20
C ASP A 127 25.01 17.92 13.21
N HIS A 128 24.23 19.00 13.18
CA HIS A 128 22.85 18.97 12.72
C HIS A 128 22.87 19.11 11.20
N SER A 129 22.63 18.01 10.48
CA SER A 129 22.16 18.05 9.10
C SER A 129 21.09 16.98 8.89
N ALA A 130 19.85 17.47 8.77
CA ALA A 130 18.69 16.87 8.13
C ALA A 130 18.80 15.42 7.63
N ILE A 131 18.36 14.47 8.46
CA ILE A 131 17.74 13.22 7.99
C ILE A 131 16.41 13.14 8.72
N LYS A 132 15.33 13.58 8.06
CA LYS A 132 13.98 13.23 8.49
C LYS A 132 13.75 11.76 8.15
N ASP A 133 13.79 10.94 9.19
CA ASP A 133 12.79 9.92 9.49
C ASP A 133 12.52 8.85 8.43
N THR A 134 13.45 7.90 8.30
CA THR A 134 13.14 6.53 7.79
C THR A 134 12.42 5.67 8.83
N LYS A 135 12.05 6.24 9.99
CA LYS A 135 11.49 5.52 11.14
C LYS A 135 9.98 5.30 11.06
N ASP A 136 9.27 6.09 10.25
CA ASP A 136 7.81 6.07 10.14
C ASP A 136 7.29 5.42 8.86
N MET A 137 8.18 4.84 8.03
CA MET A 137 7.79 4.12 6.82
C MET A 137 7.28 2.71 7.17
N ALA A 138 6.08 2.37 6.69
CA ALA A 138 5.57 1.01 6.82
C ALA A 138 6.40 0.07 5.92
N ARG A 139 6.86 -1.04 6.48
CA ARG A 139 7.54 -2.10 5.72
C ARG A 139 6.54 -3.11 5.23
N LEU A 140 6.78 -3.64 4.03
CA LEU A 140 5.91 -4.61 3.35
C LEU A 140 5.62 -5.90 4.16
N GLY A 141 6.36 -6.17 5.24
CA GLY A 141 6.14 -7.32 6.15
C GLY A 141 5.54 -7.00 7.53
N THR A 142 5.30 -5.73 7.89
CA THR A 142 4.82 -5.35 9.24
C THR A 142 3.42 -4.71 9.17
N ALA A 143 2.45 -5.30 9.88
CA ALA A 143 1.04 -4.88 10.01
C ALA A 143 0.28 -4.66 8.68
N SER A 144 -0.60 -5.59 8.33
CA SER A 144 -1.31 -5.64 7.03
C SER A 144 -2.23 -4.45 6.73
N ALA A 145 -2.78 -3.78 7.74
CA ALA A 145 -3.74 -2.68 7.55
C ALA A 145 -3.08 -1.36 7.09
N ASP A 146 -1.86 -1.08 7.57
CA ASP A 146 -1.17 0.20 7.29
C ASP A 146 -0.52 0.20 5.89
N VAL A 147 -0.26 -0.98 5.32
CA VAL A 147 0.32 -1.16 3.99
C VAL A 147 -0.76 -1.31 2.89
N LEU A 148 -1.94 -1.79 3.27
CA LEU A 148 -3.03 -2.07 2.33
C LEU A 148 -3.49 -0.84 1.55
N LEU A 149 -3.79 0.27 2.24
CA LEU A 149 -4.32 1.46 1.58
C LEU A 149 -3.28 2.09 0.62
N PRO A 150 -2.00 2.28 1.00
CA PRO A 150 -0.95 2.68 0.06
C PRO A 150 -0.83 1.78 -1.17
N LEU A 151 -0.84 0.45 -1.00
CA LEU A 151 -0.77 -0.48 -2.13
C LEU A 151 -2.01 -0.35 -3.02
N LEU A 152 -3.20 -0.18 -2.43
CA LEU A 152 -4.43 0.00 -3.20
C LEU A 152 -4.43 1.31 -4.01
N ILE A 153 -3.97 2.41 -3.41
CA ILE A 153 -3.77 3.69 -4.10
C ILE A 153 -2.78 3.51 -5.25
N TYR A 154 -1.63 2.90 -4.99
CA TYR A 154 -0.59 2.63 -5.99
C TYR A 154 -1.12 1.79 -7.16
N THR A 155 -1.86 0.72 -6.87
CA THR A 155 -2.46 -0.15 -7.88
C THR A 155 -3.47 0.60 -8.73
N ILE A 156 -4.34 1.42 -8.15
CA ILE A 156 -5.29 2.24 -8.94
C ILE A 156 -4.54 3.22 -9.84
N VAL A 157 -3.46 3.83 -9.34
CA VAL A 157 -2.64 4.77 -10.13
C VAL A 157 -1.96 4.07 -11.30
N LYS A 158 -1.30 2.92 -11.07
CA LYS A 158 -0.58 2.19 -12.11
C LYS A 158 -1.51 1.53 -13.14
N THR A 159 -2.72 1.17 -12.75
CA THR A 159 -3.69 0.52 -13.64
C THR A 159 -4.64 1.49 -14.36
N ASN A 160 -4.80 2.71 -13.83
CA ASN A 160 -5.65 3.79 -14.34
C ASN A 160 -7.01 3.31 -14.90
N PRO A 161 -7.90 2.76 -14.04
CA PRO A 161 -9.14 2.17 -14.50
C PRO A 161 -10.17 3.17 -15.02
N THR A 162 -10.75 2.84 -16.17
CA THR A 162 -11.79 3.67 -16.82
C THR A 162 -13.15 3.46 -16.18
N ASN A 163 -13.95 4.53 -16.11
CA ASN A 163 -15.26 4.58 -15.45
C ASN A 163 -15.27 4.06 -14.00
N PHE A 164 -14.16 4.22 -13.27
CA PHE A 164 -13.96 3.55 -11.98
C PHE A 164 -14.93 4.05 -10.89
N ILE A 165 -15.15 5.36 -10.79
CA ILE A 165 -16.12 5.97 -9.86
C ILE A 165 -17.54 5.53 -10.23
N SER A 166 -17.89 5.55 -11.53
CA SER A 166 -19.19 5.04 -11.98
C SER A 166 -19.41 3.58 -11.56
N ASN A 167 -18.42 2.70 -11.79
CA ASN A 167 -18.50 1.28 -11.43
C ASN A 167 -18.61 1.07 -9.91
N LEU A 168 -17.84 1.83 -9.12
CA LEU A 168 -17.86 1.77 -7.66
C LEU A 168 -19.21 2.21 -7.09
N ARG A 169 -19.74 3.35 -7.57
CA ARG A 169 -21.05 3.87 -7.15
C ARG A 169 -22.20 2.99 -7.60
N PHE A 170 -22.13 2.43 -8.80
CA PHE A 170 -23.10 1.46 -9.28
C PHE A 170 -23.15 0.25 -8.34
N THR A 171 -21.99 -0.28 -7.96
CA THR A 171 -21.89 -1.42 -7.03
C THR A 171 -22.53 -1.07 -5.68
N HIS A 172 -22.20 0.09 -5.12
CA HIS A 172 -22.77 0.55 -3.85
C HIS A 172 -24.31 0.77 -3.94
N ARG A 173 -24.82 1.27 -5.07
CA ARG A 173 -26.25 1.61 -5.24
C ARG A 173 -27.13 0.39 -5.50
N PHE A 174 -26.64 -0.58 -6.26
CA PHE A 174 -27.46 -1.70 -6.76
C PHE A 174 -27.15 -3.04 -6.11
N ARG A 175 -26.15 -3.14 -5.23
CA ARG A 175 -25.95 -4.32 -4.40
C ARG A 175 -26.90 -4.28 -3.19
N HIS A 176 -27.54 -5.41 -2.90
CA HIS A 176 -28.42 -5.53 -1.74
C HIS A 176 -27.65 -5.25 -0.42
N PRO A 177 -28.13 -4.38 0.48
CA PRO A 177 -27.39 -3.99 1.68
C PRO A 177 -26.97 -5.15 2.58
N ALA A 178 -27.80 -6.19 2.71
CA ALA A 178 -27.45 -7.40 3.48
C ALA A 178 -26.21 -8.16 2.93
N GLN A 179 -25.80 -7.87 1.69
CA GLN A 179 -24.64 -8.45 1.03
C GLN A 179 -23.43 -7.52 1.04
N LEU A 180 -23.57 -6.31 1.58
CA LEU A 180 -22.50 -5.33 1.79
C LEU A 180 -22.09 -5.33 3.27
N THR A 181 -21.67 -6.49 3.77
CA THR A 181 -21.26 -6.68 5.16
C THR A 181 -19.92 -7.41 5.23
N GLY A 182 -19.24 -7.33 6.38
CA GLY A 182 -17.94 -7.97 6.60
C GLY A 182 -16.89 -7.53 5.57
N LEU A 183 -16.29 -8.50 4.89
CA LEU A 183 -15.25 -8.28 3.88
C LEU A 183 -15.72 -7.38 2.73
N ALA A 184 -16.96 -7.53 2.26
CA ALA A 184 -17.49 -6.74 1.15
C ALA A 184 -17.56 -5.24 1.50
N SER A 185 -18.09 -4.90 2.68
CA SER A 185 -18.12 -3.50 3.14
C SER A 185 -16.72 -2.94 3.38
N TYR A 186 -15.81 -3.74 3.94
CA TYR A 186 -14.43 -3.33 4.20
C TYR A 186 -13.69 -3.02 2.89
N CYS A 187 -13.83 -3.90 1.89
CA CYS A 187 -13.29 -3.73 0.56
C CYS A 187 -13.80 -2.43 -0.10
N ILE A 188 -15.12 -2.22 -0.16
CA ILE A 188 -15.68 -0.99 -0.74
C ILE A 188 -15.18 0.25 0.00
N THR A 189 -15.08 0.18 1.33
CA THR A 189 -14.61 1.32 2.15
C THR A 189 -13.18 1.68 1.82
N ASN A 190 -12.28 0.70 1.76
CA ASN A 190 -10.86 0.95 1.42
C ASN A 190 -10.70 1.45 -0.02
N ILE A 191 -11.43 0.87 -0.99
CA ILE A 191 -11.39 1.34 -2.38
C ILE A 191 -11.94 2.77 -2.48
N SER A 192 -13.02 3.07 -1.76
CA SER A 192 -13.59 4.43 -1.72
C SER A 192 -12.62 5.43 -1.07
N ALA A 193 -11.90 5.01 -0.02
CA ALA A 193 -10.87 5.83 0.61
C ALA A 193 -9.71 6.10 -0.34
N ALA A 194 -9.26 5.09 -1.09
CA ALA A 194 -8.21 5.26 -2.10
C ALA A 194 -8.65 6.21 -3.23
N VAL A 195 -9.88 6.08 -3.73
CA VAL A 195 -10.45 7.02 -4.71
C VAL A 195 -10.52 8.44 -4.14
N THR A 196 -11.03 8.59 -2.92
CA THR A 196 -11.15 9.91 -2.26
C THR A 196 -9.78 10.56 -2.06
N PHE A 197 -8.77 9.76 -1.70
CA PHE A 197 -7.38 10.20 -1.65
C PHE A 197 -6.95 10.71 -3.03
N LEU A 198 -7.16 9.94 -4.09
CA LEU A 198 -6.78 10.35 -5.45
C LEU A 198 -7.54 11.59 -5.94
N GLU A 199 -8.78 11.82 -5.50
CA GLU A 199 -9.56 13.03 -5.84
C GLU A 199 -9.07 14.28 -5.08
N SER A 200 -8.61 14.12 -3.84
CA SER A 200 -8.31 15.25 -2.94
C SER A 200 -6.83 15.53 -2.71
N THR A 201 -5.94 14.60 -3.04
CA THR A 201 -4.53 14.71 -2.69
C THR A 201 -3.86 15.87 -3.42
N ASN A 202 -3.01 16.57 -2.67
CA ASN A 202 -2.15 17.64 -3.15
C ASN A 202 -0.76 17.10 -3.51
N LEU A 203 -0.33 17.29 -4.76
CA LEU A 203 0.93 16.76 -5.30
C LEU A 203 2.16 17.25 -4.51
N VAL A 204 2.14 18.50 -4.06
CA VAL A 204 3.21 19.09 -3.23
C VAL A 204 3.32 18.39 -1.87
N GLY A 205 2.20 17.95 -1.29
CA GLY A 205 2.17 17.26 0.00
C GLY A 205 2.75 15.84 -0.04
N LEU A 206 2.73 15.21 -1.22
CA LEU A 206 3.35 13.91 -1.47
C LEU A 206 4.87 14.01 -1.71
N GLY A 207 5.45 15.21 -1.71
CA GLY A 207 6.85 15.42 -2.09
C GLY A 207 7.12 15.20 -3.59
N LEU A 208 6.06 15.14 -4.41
CA LEU A 208 6.17 15.05 -5.87
C LEU A 208 6.49 16.45 -6.42
N SER A 209 7.78 16.81 -6.41
CA SER A 209 8.28 18.01 -7.08
C SER A 209 8.79 17.66 -8.49
N VAL A 210 8.51 18.56 -9.43
CA VAL A 210 8.95 18.49 -10.84
C VAL A 210 10.50 18.58 -10.96
N ASP A 211 11.20 18.86 -9.87
CA ASP A 211 12.65 19.07 -9.83
C ASP A 211 13.50 17.80 -10.03
N LYS A 212 12.89 16.61 -10.13
CA LYS A 212 13.58 15.37 -10.53
C LYS A 212 13.57 15.10 -12.04
N VAL A 213 13.23 16.08 -12.88
CA VAL A 213 13.42 15.98 -14.34
C VAL A 213 14.74 16.62 -14.77
N HIS A 214 15.88 16.20 -14.20
CA HIS A 214 17.20 16.52 -14.77
C HIS A 214 18.22 15.43 -14.42
N ARG A 215 18.45 14.48 -15.36
CA ARG A 215 19.67 14.38 -16.18
C ARG A 215 20.01 12.93 -16.56
#